data_AF-A0A0S8L1F6-F1
#
_entry.id   AF-A0A0S8L1F6-F1
#
_cell.length_a   1.000
_cell.length_b   1.000
_cell.length_c   1.000
_cell.angle_alpha   90.00
_cell.angle_beta   90.00
_cell.angle_gamma   90.00
#
_symmetry.space_group_name_H-M   'P 1'
#
loop_
_entity.id
_entity.type
_entity.pdbx_description
1 polymer ?
#
loop_
_entity_poly.entity_id
_entity_poly.type
_entity_poly.pdbx_seq_one_letter_code
_entity_poly.pdbx_strand_id
1 'polypeptide(L)'
;MTSQRTASTLFVIGIGLMATIVVLGKYHLAPILDSLGVRAYQAKFGDPGMLKFLLFAVGFPLGAGLTMLGGYSLSGAQRSRTALLVVLTLVAAIAAVLVQGIFGTKHSPAYFGVGGITIGALVTATFWYWGHYRRALPETLRASADLQACGYLWFAVAAWNTCGFGGMPSYAIYPQKLLAHESLWFAVAQLKSVMACFVLGWVFTALGMWRAARARAGIRSEIEL
;
A
#
# COMPACT_ATOMS: atom_id res chain seq x y z
N MET A 1 3.77 8.29 31.18
CA MET A 1 2.77 7.56 30.36
C MET A 1 3.31 6.17 30.09
N THR A 2 2.55 5.11 30.39
CA THR A 2 2.98 3.72 30.16
C THR A 2 3.20 3.48 28.66
N SER A 3 4.25 2.74 28.29
CA SER A 3 4.63 2.46 26.88
C SER A 3 3.45 1.98 26.02
N GLN A 4 2.50 1.27 26.62
CA GLN A 4 1.29 0.78 25.99
C GLN A 4 0.32 1.89 25.57
N ARG A 5 0.15 2.95 26.39
CA ARG A 5 -0.71 4.09 26.05
C ARG A 5 -0.19 4.82 24.82
N THR A 6 1.12 5.09 24.78
CA THR A 6 1.76 5.71 23.61
C THR A 6 1.59 4.87 22.35
N ALA A 7 1.75 3.54 22.44
CA ALA A 7 1.59 2.63 21.31
C ALA A 7 0.14 2.63 20.77
N SER A 8 -0.87 2.56 21.64
CA SER A 8 -2.27 2.66 21.25
C SER A 8 -2.62 4.01 20.64
N THR A 9 -2.09 5.11 21.19
CA THR A 9 -2.28 6.45 20.64
C THR A 9 -1.74 6.56 19.23
N LEU A 10 -0.52 6.07 18.96
CA LEU A 10 0.06 6.06 17.60
C LEU A 10 -0.79 5.26 16.61
N PHE A 11 -1.30 4.10 17.03
CA PHE A 11 -2.16 3.26 16.22
C PHE A 11 -3.45 3.99 15.81
N VAL A 12 -4.14 4.61 16.78
CA VAL A 12 -5.39 5.34 16.55
C VAL A 12 -5.16 6.61 15.71
N ILE A 13 -4.07 7.36 15.97
CA ILE A 13 -3.69 8.52 15.15
C ILE A 13 -3.45 8.10 13.71
N GLY A 14 -2.75 6.99 13.47
CA GLY A 14 -2.50 6.47 12.13
C GLY A 14 -3.79 6.18 11.36
N ILE A 15 -4.75 5.50 12.01
CA ILE A 15 -6.08 5.23 11.44
C ILE A 15 -6.83 6.52 11.14
N GLY A 16 -6.88 7.44 12.11
CA GLY A 16 -7.54 8.73 11.97
C GLY A 16 -6.99 9.52 10.80
N LEU A 17 -5.66 9.59 10.66
CA LEU A 17 -4.99 10.27 9.57
C LEU A 17 -5.36 9.65 8.21
N MET A 18 -5.32 8.33 8.06
CA MET A 18 -5.72 7.66 6.80
C MET A 18 -7.17 7.98 6.42
N ALA A 19 -8.09 7.87 7.39
CA ALA A 19 -9.51 8.16 7.16
C ALA A 19 -9.75 9.62 6.76
N THR A 20 -9.15 10.57 7.49
CA THR A 20 -9.26 12.00 7.19
C THR A 20 -8.73 12.34 5.81
N ILE A 21 -7.58 11.77 5.41
CA ILE A 21 -6.97 12.06 4.10
C ILE A 21 -7.81 11.50 2.95
N VAL A 22 -8.43 10.33 3.10
CA VAL A 22 -9.36 9.78 2.10
C VAL A 22 -10.60 10.67 1.94
N VAL A 23 -11.19 11.11 3.06
CA VAL A 23 -12.36 12.02 3.04
C VAL A 23 -11.98 13.37 2.42
N LEU A 24 -10.87 13.95 2.86
CA LEU A 24 -10.39 15.24 2.34
C LEU A 24 -10.06 15.17 0.85
N GLY A 25 -9.42 14.08 0.40
CA GLY A 25 -9.15 13.81 -1.00
C GLY A 25 -10.41 13.80 -1.85
N LYS A 26 -11.41 13.00 -1.43
CA LYS A 26 -12.64 12.80 -2.21
C LYS A 26 -13.55 14.02 -2.23
N TYR A 27 -13.77 14.67 -1.09
CA TYR A 27 -14.81 15.69 -0.96
C TYR A 27 -14.29 17.13 -1.11
N HIS A 28 -12.99 17.37 -0.89
CA HIS A 28 -12.43 18.71 -0.96
C HIS A 28 -11.40 18.90 -2.06
N LEU A 29 -10.48 17.95 -2.28
CA LEU A 29 -9.43 18.12 -3.28
C LEU A 29 -9.88 17.71 -4.69
N ALA A 30 -10.48 16.52 -4.85
CA ALA A 30 -10.84 16.00 -6.16
C ALA A 30 -11.73 16.96 -6.98
N PRO A 31 -12.85 17.52 -6.46
CA PRO A 31 -13.71 18.40 -7.25
C PRO A 31 -12.99 19.67 -7.75
N ILE A 32 -12.07 20.20 -6.94
CA ILE A 32 -11.29 21.40 -7.28
C ILE A 32 -10.20 21.04 -8.30
N LEU A 33 -9.52 19.91 -8.12
CA LEU A 33 -8.47 19.46 -9.03
C LEU A 33 -9.04 19.01 -10.38
N ASP A 34 -10.23 18.42 -10.41
CA ASP A 34 -10.91 18.03 -11.64
C ASP A 34 -11.31 19.25 -12.49
N SER A 35 -11.64 20.37 -11.84
CA SER A 35 -12.05 21.61 -12.53
C SER A 35 -10.88 22.51 -12.91
N LEU A 36 -9.83 22.59 -12.08
CA LEU A 36 -8.71 23.52 -12.29
C LEU A 36 -7.45 22.83 -12.85
N GLY A 37 -7.25 21.54 -12.54
CA GLY A 37 -5.96 20.87 -12.68
C GLY A 37 -4.93 21.32 -11.63
N VAL A 38 -3.89 20.51 -11.42
CA VAL A 38 -2.90 20.72 -10.35
C VAL A 38 -2.11 22.03 -10.50
N ARG A 39 -1.77 22.44 -11.74
CA ARG A 39 -1.01 23.68 -11.98
C ARG A 39 -1.83 24.93 -11.68
N ALA A 40 -3.08 24.99 -12.14
CA ALA A 40 -3.94 26.13 -11.86
C ALA A 40 -4.38 26.16 -10.38
N TYR A 41 -4.49 24.99 -9.74
CA TYR A 41 -4.68 24.91 -8.29
C TYR A 41 -3.52 25.59 -7.53
N GLN A 42 -2.26 25.29 -7.87
CA GLN A 42 -1.10 25.96 -7.28
C GLN A 42 -1.11 27.47 -7.57
N ALA A 43 -1.39 27.88 -8.80
CA ALA A 43 -1.47 29.31 -9.15
C ALA A 43 -2.55 30.06 -8.37
N LYS A 44 -3.69 29.41 -8.09
CA LYS A 44 -4.83 30.00 -7.39
C LYS A 44 -4.65 30.08 -5.87
N PHE A 45 -4.08 29.05 -5.26
CA PHE A 45 -4.01 28.93 -3.79
C PHE A 45 -2.61 29.12 -3.21
N GLY A 46 -1.58 29.33 -4.05
CA GLY A 46 -0.20 29.55 -3.64
C GLY A 46 0.38 28.40 -2.81
N ASP A 47 1.35 28.74 -1.96
CA ASP A 47 2.03 27.79 -1.08
C ASP A 47 1.08 27.06 -0.10
N PRO A 48 0.05 27.72 0.49
CA PRO A 48 -0.93 27.02 1.32
C PRO A 48 -1.71 25.93 0.59
N GLY A 49 -2.03 26.15 -0.69
CA GLY A 49 -2.65 25.13 -1.54
C GLY A 49 -1.71 23.95 -1.77
N MET A 50 -0.47 24.23 -2.16
CA MET A 50 0.55 23.19 -2.39
C MET A 50 0.81 22.36 -1.12
N LEU A 51 0.88 22.99 0.06
CA LEU A 51 1.03 22.29 1.32
C LEU A 51 -0.14 21.33 1.59
N LYS A 52 -1.38 21.76 1.35
CA LYS A 52 -2.56 20.87 1.49
C LYS A 52 -2.49 19.67 0.54
N PHE A 53 -2.06 19.89 -0.70
CA PHE A 53 -1.87 18.81 -1.68
C PHE A 53 -0.77 17.84 -1.25
N LEU A 54 0.36 18.34 -0.74
CA LEU A 54 1.46 17.50 -0.23
C LEU A 54 1.06 16.72 1.02
N LEU A 55 0.33 17.33 1.95
CA LEU A 55 -0.21 16.65 3.13
C LEU A 55 -1.18 15.53 2.72
N PHE A 56 -1.97 15.74 1.68
CA PHE A 56 -2.79 14.69 1.08
C PHE A 56 -1.93 13.55 0.50
N ALA A 57 -0.91 13.87 -0.29
CA ALA A 57 -0.05 12.88 -0.94
C ALA A 57 0.76 12.02 0.06
N VAL A 58 1.26 12.63 1.14
CA VAL A 58 2.12 11.97 2.15
C VAL A 58 1.30 11.38 3.31
N GLY A 59 0.11 11.91 3.55
CA GLY A 59 -0.68 11.60 4.74
C GLY A 59 -1.10 10.15 4.85
N PHE A 60 -1.49 9.51 3.73
CA PHE A 60 -1.87 8.10 3.75
C PHE A 60 -0.68 7.17 4.06
N PRO A 61 0.46 7.23 3.33
CA PRO A 61 1.66 6.46 3.68
C PRO A 61 2.13 6.67 5.13
N LEU A 62 2.09 7.92 5.62
CA LEU A 62 2.46 8.24 6.99
C LEU A 62 1.50 7.59 8.00
N GLY A 63 0.19 7.69 7.77
CA GLY A 63 -0.82 7.08 8.62
C GLY A 63 -0.71 5.56 8.67
N ALA A 64 -0.42 4.92 7.53
CA ALA A 64 -0.15 3.49 7.45
C ALA A 64 1.08 3.09 8.29
N GLY A 65 2.18 3.84 8.17
CA GLY A 65 3.38 3.58 8.97
C GLY A 65 3.21 3.85 10.46
N LEU A 66 2.45 4.88 10.87
CA LEU A 66 2.09 5.11 12.28
C LEU A 66 1.25 3.96 12.85
N THR A 67 0.32 3.44 12.04
CA THR A 67 -0.50 2.27 12.40
C THR A 67 0.38 1.04 12.60
N MET A 68 1.33 0.80 11.69
CA MET A 68 2.32 -0.29 11.81
C MET A 68 3.19 -0.13 13.06
N LEU A 69 3.71 1.08 13.33
CA LEU A 69 4.55 1.36 14.49
C LEU A 69 3.81 1.20 15.82
N GLY A 70 2.56 1.64 15.88
CA GLY A 70 1.68 1.43 17.04
C GLY A 70 1.47 -0.06 17.29
N GLY A 71 1.10 -0.82 16.25
CA GLY A 71 0.90 -2.27 16.33
C GLY A 71 2.17 -3.02 16.74
N TYR A 72 3.32 -2.65 16.16
CA TYR A 72 4.62 -3.22 16.50
C TYR A 72 4.97 -2.97 17.98
N SER A 73 4.76 -1.75 18.46
CA SER A 73 5.06 -1.36 19.85
C SER A 73 4.15 -2.07 20.86
N LEU A 74 2.89 -2.36 20.49
CA LEU A 74 1.96 -3.16 21.30
C LEU A 74 2.41 -4.62 21.44
N SER A 75 3.19 -5.15 20.50
CA SER A 75 3.65 -6.55 20.54
C SER A 75 4.80 -6.82 21.53
N GLY A 76 5.29 -5.79 22.24
CA GLY A 76 6.42 -5.92 23.17
C GLY A 76 7.77 -6.15 22.47
N ALA A 77 7.86 -5.84 21.18
CA ALA A 77 9.02 -6.14 20.36
C ALA A 77 10.25 -5.24 20.67
N GLN A 78 11.44 -5.72 20.29
CA GLN A 78 12.73 -5.10 20.63
C GLN A 78 12.85 -3.64 20.14
N ARG A 79 13.24 -2.75 21.07
CA ARG A 79 13.42 -1.30 20.85
C ARG A 79 14.41 -0.97 19.71
N SER A 80 15.38 -1.83 19.42
CA SER A 80 16.37 -1.65 18.35
C SER A 80 15.76 -1.64 16.95
N ARG A 81 14.67 -2.39 16.72
CA ARG A 81 14.00 -2.47 15.41
C ARG A 81 12.94 -1.37 15.24
N THR A 82 12.49 -0.73 16.31
CA THR A 82 11.56 0.40 16.24
C THR A 82 12.17 1.56 15.44
N ALA A 83 13.45 1.89 15.66
CA ALA A 83 14.12 2.96 14.93
C ALA A 83 14.15 2.67 13.41
N LEU A 84 14.45 1.43 13.02
CA LEU A 84 14.41 1.01 11.62
C LEU A 84 13.01 1.17 11.02
N LEU A 85 11.96 0.73 11.73
CA LEU A 85 10.59 0.84 11.24
C LEU A 85 10.12 2.30 11.11
N VAL A 86 10.61 3.20 11.97
CA VAL A 86 10.38 4.64 11.85
C VAL A 86 11.05 5.17 10.58
N VAL A 87 12.32 4.83 10.35
CA VAL A 87 13.05 5.23 9.14
C VAL A 87 12.33 4.71 7.89
N LEU A 88 11.94 3.44 7.86
CA LEU A 88 11.21 2.86 6.73
C LEU A 88 9.86 3.54 6.48
N THR A 89 9.15 3.91 7.54
CA THR A 89 7.89 4.68 7.45
C THR A 89 8.12 6.04 6.80
N LEU A 90 9.13 6.78 7.27
CA LEU A 90 9.47 8.10 6.73
C LEU A 90 9.93 7.99 5.28
N VAL A 91 10.79 7.03 4.96
CA VAL A 91 11.24 6.77 3.59
C VAL A 91 10.06 6.45 2.67
N ALA A 92 9.14 5.58 3.09
CA ALA A 92 7.95 5.25 2.28
C ALA A 92 7.06 6.47 2.05
N ALA A 93 6.84 7.29 3.08
CA ALA A 93 6.03 8.49 2.98
C ALA A 93 6.66 9.57 2.09
N ILE A 94 7.97 9.74 2.20
CA ILE A 94 8.74 10.68 1.37
C ILE A 94 8.83 10.18 -0.09
N ALA A 95 9.02 8.87 -0.30
CA ALA A 95 9.14 8.28 -1.62
C ALA A 95 7.88 8.51 -2.47
N ALA A 96 6.68 8.56 -1.86
CA ALA A 96 5.43 8.85 -2.55
C ALA A 96 5.46 10.18 -3.34
N VAL A 97 6.28 11.14 -2.90
CA VAL A 97 6.46 12.44 -3.55
C VAL A 97 7.80 12.51 -4.31
N LEU A 98 8.90 12.06 -3.70
CA LEU A 98 10.24 12.25 -4.27
C LEU A 98 10.50 11.44 -5.53
N VAL A 99 9.90 10.24 -5.67
CA VAL A 99 10.11 9.39 -6.86
C VAL A 99 9.76 10.16 -8.14
N GLN A 100 8.69 10.96 -8.12
CA GLN A 100 8.28 11.77 -9.27
C GLN A 100 9.28 12.90 -9.59
N GLY A 101 9.93 13.46 -8.56
CA GLY A 101 10.97 14.49 -8.73
C GLY A 101 12.29 13.91 -9.25
N ILE A 102 12.68 12.73 -8.77
CA ILE A 102 13.96 12.07 -9.12
C ILE A 102 13.90 11.48 -10.53
N PHE A 103 12.84 10.73 -10.84
CA PHE A 103 12.71 10.04 -12.14
C PHE A 103 11.98 10.89 -13.19
N GLY A 104 11.49 12.06 -12.80
CA GLY A 104 10.72 12.96 -13.64
C GLY A 104 9.27 12.51 -13.86
N THR A 105 8.51 13.36 -14.55
CA THR A 105 7.08 13.16 -14.81
C THR A 105 6.78 12.66 -16.23
N LYS A 106 7.82 12.53 -17.07
CA LYS A 106 7.68 11.97 -18.42
C LYS A 106 7.66 10.45 -18.34
N HIS A 107 6.82 9.83 -19.15
CA HIS A 107 6.80 8.38 -19.24
C HIS A 107 8.14 7.83 -19.75
N SER A 108 8.66 6.80 -19.08
CA SER A 108 9.88 6.09 -19.47
C SER A 108 9.60 4.59 -19.64
N PRO A 109 9.58 4.06 -20.89
CA PRO A 109 9.36 2.63 -21.12
C PRO A 109 10.38 1.75 -20.40
N ALA A 110 11.63 2.18 -20.34
CA ALA A 110 12.69 1.45 -19.64
C ALA A 110 12.43 1.38 -18.12
N TYR A 111 12.01 2.49 -17.51
CA TYR A 111 11.67 2.51 -16.08
C TYR A 111 10.56 1.52 -15.74
N PHE A 112 9.46 1.55 -16.49
CA PHE A 112 8.33 0.64 -16.26
C PHE A 112 8.66 -0.81 -16.65
N GLY A 113 9.46 -1.04 -17.69
CA GLY A 113 9.91 -2.37 -18.10
C GLY A 113 10.80 -3.04 -17.05
N VAL A 114 11.83 -2.33 -16.58
CA VAL A 114 12.71 -2.82 -15.50
C VAL A 114 11.93 -2.99 -14.20
N GLY A 115 11.03 -2.06 -13.88
CA GLY A 115 10.14 -2.17 -12.73
C GLY A 115 9.26 -3.42 -12.79
N GLY A 116 8.64 -3.71 -13.94
CA GLY A 116 7.82 -4.90 -14.14
C GLY A 116 8.59 -6.21 -13.99
N ILE A 117 9.79 -6.30 -14.59
CA ILE A 117 10.68 -7.47 -14.44
C ILE A 117 11.08 -7.66 -12.97
N THR A 118 11.42 -6.57 -12.29
CA THR A 118 11.81 -6.60 -10.87
C THR A 118 10.66 -7.07 -9.99
N ILE A 119 9.44 -6.57 -10.21
CA ILE A 119 8.23 -7.04 -9.50
C ILE A 119 8.01 -8.53 -9.76
N GLY A 120 8.13 -8.98 -11.02
CA GLY A 120 8.00 -10.40 -11.37
C GLY A 120 8.98 -11.28 -10.60
N ALA A 121 10.26 -10.90 -10.57
CA ALA A 121 11.29 -11.61 -9.81
C ALA A 121 10.99 -11.66 -8.31
N LEU A 122 10.55 -10.54 -7.72
CA LEU A 122 10.18 -10.46 -6.30
C LEU A 122 8.94 -11.31 -5.98
N VAL A 123 7.95 -11.36 -6.87
CA VAL A 123 6.76 -12.21 -6.72
C VAL A 123 7.18 -13.69 -6.75
N THR A 124 8.01 -14.09 -7.70
CA THR A 124 8.55 -15.46 -7.77
C THR A 124 9.32 -15.82 -6.52
N ALA A 125 10.23 -14.96 -6.07
CA ALA A 125 10.98 -15.16 -4.84
C ALA A 125 10.06 -15.28 -3.62
N THR A 126 9.03 -14.43 -3.53
CA THR A 126 8.05 -14.47 -2.44
C THR A 126 7.34 -15.82 -2.37
N PHE A 127 6.86 -16.35 -3.50
CA PHE A 127 6.19 -17.66 -3.51
C PHE A 127 7.15 -18.83 -3.26
N TRP A 128 8.38 -18.73 -3.77
CA TRP A 128 9.42 -19.71 -3.48
C TRP A 128 9.69 -19.79 -1.97
N TYR A 129 10.02 -18.66 -1.35
CA TYR A 129 10.30 -18.61 0.09
C TYR A 129 9.07 -18.94 0.93
N TRP A 130 7.86 -18.57 0.49
CA TRP A 130 6.63 -19.00 1.14
C TRP A 130 6.50 -20.53 1.17
N GLY A 131 6.79 -21.24 0.06
CA GLY A 131 6.73 -22.70 0.02
C GLY A 131 7.70 -23.36 1.01
N HIS A 132 8.91 -22.81 1.16
CA HIS A 132 9.86 -23.25 2.18
C HIS A 132 9.40 -22.93 3.61
N TYR A 133 8.96 -21.70 3.85
CA TYR A 133 8.44 -21.25 5.14
C TYR A 133 7.24 -22.08 5.60
N ARG A 134 6.26 -22.30 4.72
CA ARG A 134 5.06 -23.10 4.98
C ARG A 134 5.40 -24.52 5.41
N ARG A 135 6.37 -25.16 4.74
CA ARG A 135 6.79 -26.54 5.07
C ARG A 135 7.39 -26.64 6.47
N ALA A 136 8.13 -25.60 6.90
CA ALA A 136 8.74 -25.55 8.22
C ALA A 136 7.75 -25.24 9.35
N LEU A 137 6.52 -24.81 9.04
CA LEU A 137 5.51 -24.49 10.05
C LEU A 137 4.79 -25.74 10.60
N PRO A 138 4.45 -25.74 11.90
CA PRO A 138 3.46 -26.65 12.47
C PRO A 138 2.14 -26.58 11.71
N GLU A 139 1.42 -27.70 11.67
CA GLU A 139 0.17 -27.83 10.91
C GLU A 139 -0.86 -26.75 11.28
N THR A 140 -0.98 -26.43 12.56
CA THR A 140 -1.89 -25.40 13.10
C THR A 140 -1.64 -23.99 12.56
N LEU A 141 -0.43 -23.70 12.06
CA LEU A 141 -0.05 -22.39 11.51
C LEU A 141 -0.07 -22.35 9.98
N ARG A 142 -0.13 -23.49 9.28
CA ARG A 142 -0.06 -23.54 7.81
C ARG A 142 -1.21 -22.78 7.15
N ALA A 143 -2.43 -22.93 7.67
CA ALA A 143 -3.59 -22.20 7.16
C ALA A 143 -3.43 -20.67 7.22
N SER A 144 -2.71 -20.15 8.23
CA SER A 144 -2.41 -18.71 8.33
C SER A 144 -1.41 -18.26 7.26
N ALA A 145 -0.41 -19.08 6.96
CA ALA A 145 0.56 -18.82 5.91
C ALA A 145 -0.07 -18.92 4.51
N ASP A 146 -1.03 -19.84 4.32
CA ASP A 146 -1.78 -19.99 3.06
C ASP A 146 -2.61 -18.74 2.76
N LEU A 147 -3.30 -18.19 3.76
CA LEU A 147 -4.03 -16.92 3.62
C LEU A 147 -3.11 -15.75 3.28
N GLN A 148 -1.92 -15.67 3.90
CA GLN A 148 -0.94 -14.63 3.55
C GLN A 148 -0.46 -14.76 2.10
N ALA A 149 -0.20 -15.98 1.62
CA ALA A 149 0.14 -16.21 0.21
C ALA A 149 -1.00 -15.85 -0.75
N CYS A 150 -2.27 -16.13 -0.39
CA CYS A 150 -3.41 -15.63 -1.15
C CYS A 150 -3.39 -14.10 -1.21
N GLY A 151 -3.07 -13.42 -0.11
CA GLY A 151 -2.88 -11.96 -0.08
C GLY A 151 -1.84 -11.48 -1.09
N TYR A 152 -0.65 -12.08 -1.07
CA TYR A 152 0.43 -11.78 -2.02
C TYR A 152 0.06 -12.07 -3.47
N LEU A 153 -0.70 -13.13 -3.74
CA LEU A 153 -1.22 -13.42 -5.06
C LEU A 153 -2.13 -12.29 -5.56
N TRP A 154 -3.07 -11.84 -4.75
CA TRP A 154 -3.94 -10.73 -5.13
C TRP A 154 -3.18 -9.42 -5.34
N PHE A 155 -2.13 -9.14 -4.55
CA PHE A 155 -1.25 -8.00 -4.82
C PHE A 155 -0.47 -8.14 -6.13
N ALA A 156 0.01 -9.35 -6.46
CA ALA A 156 0.66 -9.60 -7.75
C ALA A 156 -0.30 -9.39 -8.93
N VAL A 157 -1.56 -9.85 -8.81
CA VAL A 157 -2.59 -9.62 -9.81
C VAL A 157 -2.95 -8.12 -9.90
N ALA A 158 -3.01 -7.40 -8.77
CA ALA A 158 -3.19 -5.95 -8.78
C ALA A 158 -2.06 -5.23 -9.52
N ALA A 159 -0.81 -5.64 -9.29
CA ALA A 159 0.36 -5.11 -10.00
C ALA A 159 0.26 -5.36 -11.51
N TRP A 160 -0.11 -6.57 -11.94
CA TRP A 160 -0.34 -6.91 -13.34
C TRP A 160 -1.38 -6.02 -14.00
N ASN A 161 -2.55 -5.85 -13.38
CA ASN A 161 -3.62 -5.01 -13.91
C ASN A 161 -3.22 -3.51 -13.93
N THR A 162 -2.41 -3.06 -12.96
CA THR A 162 -1.87 -1.69 -12.94
C THR A 162 -0.93 -1.44 -14.12
N CYS A 163 -0.09 -2.42 -14.48
CA CYS A 163 0.73 -2.35 -15.68
C CYS A 163 -0.13 -2.26 -16.95
N GLY A 164 -1.18 -3.09 -17.04
CA GLY A 164 -2.12 -3.09 -18.17
C GLY A 164 -2.95 -1.81 -18.30
N PHE A 165 -3.25 -1.14 -17.19
CA PHE A 165 -3.91 0.18 -17.15
C PHE A 165 -3.02 1.30 -17.73
N GLY A 166 -1.76 1.38 -17.31
CA GLY A 166 -0.84 2.40 -17.81
C GLY A 166 -0.34 2.13 -19.23
N GLY A 167 -0.11 0.86 -19.57
CA GLY A 167 0.45 0.42 -20.85
C GLY A 167 -0.57 -0.24 -21.77
N MET A 168 -0.12 -1.18 -22.60
CA MET A 168 -1.02 -2.00 -23.41
C MET A 168 -1.82 -2.95 -22.50
N PRO A 169 -3.13 -3.18 -22.77
CA PRO A 169 -3.90 -2.66 -23.89
C PRO A 169 -4.74 -1.40 -23.56
N SER A 170 -4.66 -0.87 -22.33
CA SER A 170 -5.52 0.24 -21.91
C SER A 170 -5.04 1.62 -22.37
N TYR A 171 -3.74 1.86 -22.40
CA TYR A 171 -3.12 3.14 -22.69
C TYR A 171 -3.67 4.34 -21.89
N ALA A 172 -4.10 4.16 -20.63
CA ALA A 172 -4.85 5.18 -19.87
C ALA A 172 -4.10 6.50 -19.70
N ILE A 173 -2.75 6.46 -19.69
CA ILE A 173 -1.89 7.65 -19.58
C ILE A 173 -1.48 8.24 -20.94
N TYR A 174 -1.98 7.69 -22.06
CA TYR A 174 -1.71 8.14 -23.42
C TYR A 174 -3.01 8.54 -24.13
N PRO A 175 -3.50 9.77 -23.96
CA PRO A 175 -4.81 10.19 -24.45
C PRO A 175 -5.02 9.91 -25.95
N GLN A 176 -3.99 10.14 -26.77
CA GLN A 176 -4.05 9.89 -28.21
C GLN A 176 -4.27 8.40 -28.55
N LYS A 177 -3.56 7.50 -27.86
CA LYS A 177 -3.70 6.04 -28.06
C LYS A 177 -4.98 5.49 -27.44
N LEU A 178 -5.36 6.01 -26.27
CA LEU A 178 -6.60 5.66 -25.59
C LEU A 178 -7.80 5.89 -26.51
N LEU A 179 -7.85 7.07 -27.16
CA LEU A 179 -8.90 7.44 -28.10
C LEU A 179 -8.79 6.65 -29.41
N ALA A 180 -7.59 6.53 -29.99
CA ALA A 180 -7.39 5.81 -31.26
C ALA A 180 -7.75 4.31 -31.18
N HIS A 181 -7.62 3.69 -30.01
CA HIS A 181 -7.95 2.29 -29.78
C HIS A 181 -9.27 2.07 -29.00
N GLU A 182 -10.06 3.13 -28.77
CA GLU A 182 -11.33 3.08 -28.03
C GLU A 182 -11.24 2.31 -26.69
N SER A 183 -10.12 2.45 -25.99
CA SER A 183 -9.74 1.56 -24.89
C SER A 183 -10.18 2.05 -23.50
N LEU A 184 -10.99 3.11 -23.44
CA LEU A 184 -11.49 3.69 -22.17
C LEU A 184 -12.27 2.68 -21.32
N TRP A 185 -13.15 1.89 -21.94
CA TRP A 185 -13.92 0.88 -21.21
C TRP A 185 -13.00 -0.15 -20.53
N PHE A 186 -11.91 -0.54 -21.23
CA PHE A 186 -10.92 -1.47 -20.72
C PHE A 186 -10.10 -0.82 -19.60
N ALA A 187 -9.73 0.46 -19.73
CA ALA A 187 -9.06 1.23 -18.68
C ALA A 187 -9.87 1.25 -17.38
N VAL A 188 -11.16 1.53 -17.49
CA VAL A 188 -12.08 1.54 -16.35
C VAL A 188 -12.22 0.14 -15.75
N ALA A 189 -12.32 -0.89 -16.57
CA ALA A 189 -12.39 -2.28 -16.09
C ALA A 189 -11.10 -2.68 -15.35
N GLN A 190 -9.93 -2.36 -15.90
CA GLN A 190 -8.62 -2.60 -15.26
C GLN A 190 -8.53 -1.90 -13.91
N LEU A 191 -8.92 -0.63 -13.83
CA LEU A 191 -8.87 0.11 -12.57
C LEU A 191 -9.80 -0.48 -11.50
N LYS A 192 -11.00 -0.94 -11.89
CA LYS A 192 -11.92 -1.67 -11.00
C LYS A 192 -11.31 -2.98 -10.52
N SER A 193 -10.68 -3.73 -11.43
CA SER A 193 -9.96 -4.97 -11.11
C SER A 193 -8.82 -4.73 -10.13
N VAL A 194 -8.00 -3.68 -10.33
CA VAL A 194 -6.93 -3.27 -9.41
C VAL A 194 -7.48 -3.03 -8.01
N MET A 195 -8.57 -2.24 -7.88
CA MET A 195 -9.19 -1.96 -6.60
C MET A 195 -9.71 -3.24 -5.92
N ALA A 196 -10.44 -4.08 -6.65
CA ALA A 196 -10.94 -5.35 -6.12
C ALA A 196 -9.81 -6.26 -5.64
N CYS A 197 -8.73 -6.37 -6.43
CA CYS A 197 -7.56 -7.15 -6.07
C CYS A 197 -6.85 -6.59 -4.83
N PHE A 198 -6.71 -5.27 -4.70
CA PHE A 198 -6.15 -4.68 -3.47
C PHE A 198 -7.00 -4.96 -2.25
N VAL A 199 -8.34 -4.84 -2.35
CA VAL A 199 -9.25 -5.17 -1.25
C VAL A 199 -9.06 -6.63 -0.82
N LEU A 200 -9.09 -7.56 -1.78
CA LEU A 200 -8.89 -8.98 -1.49
C LEU A 200 -7.49 -9.25 -0.91
N GLY A 201 -6.45 -8.64 -1.46
CA GLY A 201 -5.07 -8.76 -0.97
C GLY A 201 -4.95 -8.36 0.50
N TRP A 202 -5.51 -7.21 0.88
CA TRP A 202 -5.53 -6.75 2.26
C TRP A 202 -6.41 -7.62 3.17
N VAL A 203 -7.58 -8.06 2.71
CA VAL A 203 -8.46 -8.96 3.46
C VAL A 203 -7.75 -10.28 3.78
N PHE A 204 -7.18 -10.95 2.79
CA PHE A 204 -6.48 -12.21 2.98
C PHE A 204 -5.24 -12.06 3.88
N THR A 205 -4.48 -10.97 3.71
CA THR A 205 -3.33 -10.67 4.57
C THR A 205 -3.76 -10.46 6.02
N ALA A 206 -4.79 -9.65 6.26
CA ALA A 206 -5.32 -9.38 7.60
C ALA A 206 -5.88 -10.64 8.26
N LEU A 207 -6.65 -11.44 7.53
CA LEU A 207 -7.19 -12.73 8.01
C LEU A 207 -6.07 -13.72 8.34
N GLY A 208 -5.03 -13.78 7.51
CA GLY A 208 -3.85 -14.60 7.76
C GLY A 208 -3.11 -14.19 9.03
N MET A 209 -2.91 -12.89 9.24
CA MET A 209 -2.30 -12.36 10.47
C MET A 209 -3.16 -12.63 11.70
N TRP A 210 -4.48 -12.42 11.61
CA TRP A 210 -5.42 -12.69 12.70
C TRP A 210 -5.45 -14.16 13.10
N ARG A 211 -5.48 -15.08 12.12
CA ARG A 211 -5.42 -16.53 12.38
C ARG A 211 -4.10 -16.94 13.03
N ALA A 212 -2.98 -16.39 12.58
CA ALA A 212 -1.68 -16.65 13.19
C ALA A 212 -1.65 -16.22 14.67
N ALA A 213 -2.21 -15.04 14.99
CA ALA A 213 -2.29 -14.54 16.35
C ALA A 213 -3.13 -15.46 17.26
N ARG A 214 -4.30 -15.94 16.78
CA ARG A 214 -5.16 -16.86 17.55
C ARG A 214 -4.54 -18.22 17.78
N ALA A 215 -3.94 -18.81 16.74
CA ALA A 215 -3.29 -20.12 16.85
C ALA A 215 -2.15 -20.11 17.88
N ARG A 216 -1.35 -19.03 17.91
CA ARG A 216 -0.28 -18.87 18.89
C ARG A 216 -0.79 -18.66 20.32
N ALA A 217 -1.90 -17.96 20.51
CA ALA A 217 -2.52 -17.81 21.82
C ALA A 217 -3.00 -19.16 22.37
N GLY A 218 -3.62 -20.01 21.53
CA GLY A 218 -4.05 -21.36 21.89
C GLY A 218 -2.90 -22.27 22.30
N ILE A 219 -1.80 -22.28 21.54
CA ILE A 219 -0.60 -23.05 21.87
C ILE A 219 -0.02 -22.61 23.22
N ARG A 220 0.00 -21.29 23.51
CA ARG A 220 0.52 -20.78 24.78
C ARG A 220 -0.32 -21.25 25.98
N SER A 221 -1.64 -21.24 25.85
CA SER A 221 -2.52 -21.72 26.93
C SER A 221 -2.41 -23.22 27.19
N GLU A 222 -2.02 -24.03 26.20
CA GLU A 222 -1.81 -25.48 26.37
C GLU A 222 -0.48 -25.81 27.08
N ILE A 223 0.54 -24.93 26.98
CA ILE A 223 1.84 -25.12 27.64
C ILE A 223 1.81 -24.65 29.11
N GLU A 224 0.93 -23.71 29.44
CA GLU A 224 0.77 -23.15 30.80
C GLU A 224 -0.22 -23.96 31.68
N LEU A 225 -0.80 -25.05 31.16
CA LEU A 225 -1.66 -26.02 31.88
C LEU A 225 -0.91 -27.33 32.13
#